data_AF-A0A520HUC2-F1
#
_entry.id   AF-A0A520HUC2-F1
#
_cell.length_a   1.000
_cell.length_b   1.000
_cell.length_c   1.000
_cell.angle_alpha   90.00
_cell.angle_beta   90.00
_cell.angle_gamma   90.00
#
_symmetry.space_group_name_H-M   'P 1'
#
loop_
_entity.id
_entity.type
_entity.pdbx_description
1 polymer ?
#
loop_
_entity_poly.entity_id
_entity_poly.type
_entity_poly.pdbx_seq_one_letter_code
_entity_poly.pdbx_strand_id
1 'polypeptide(L)'
;MTDDGSPWTPIGHNDAITWPELAPLFRRRDIAAVERHLVWLRDHGVTCIRLMLEYCHGEHRYLERPAGRFVPNMVRFWDDLFVLLEKVGLRVLLTPFDTFFMWIRWRHHPYARANGGPCTARRTWLTCPDTRAAIKQRLAFASDRWGGSPALFAWDIWNEIHPAHGGDDPATAAPFIADIAGWLRDHEIERRGYANLQTVSVFGPELINHPSLVEAIFRHPALDFANTHLYEKGSIDAPRDTVAPALTVARLMRAAVTEAGTARPVFDSEHGPCGTSFGHGSAHQ
;
A
#
# COMPACT_ATOMS: atom_id res chain seq x y z
N MET A 1 -18.76 5.08 -5.09
CA MET A 1 -20.06 4.38 -4.93
C MET A 1 -19.75 2.91 -4.73
N THR A 2 -20.53 2.21 -3.91
CA THR A 2 -20.53 0.75 -3.82
C THR A 2 -21.17 0.13 -5.08
N ASP A 3 -21.07 -1.19 -5.23
CA ASP A 3 -21.60 -1.91 -6.40
C ASP A 3 -23.13 -1.79 -6.53
N ASP A 4 -23.83 -1.47 -5.43
CA ASP A 4 -25.28 -1.20 -5.40
C ASP A 4 -25.63 0.28 -5.64
N GLY A 5 -24.64 1.13 -5.93
CA GLY A 5 -24.82 2.55 -6.20
C GLY A 5 -24.85 3.45 -4.96
N SER A 6 -24.72 2.91 -3.75
CA SER A 6 -24.70 3.71 -2.52
C SER A 6 -23.41 4.56 -2.41
N PRO A 7 -23.47 5.77 -1.83
CA PRO A 7 -22.26 6.52 -1.52
C PRO A 7 -21.46 5.78 -0.45
N TRP A 8 -20.14 5.72 -0.64
CA TRP A 8 -19.21 5.10 0.31
C TRP A 8 -17.93 5.92 0.35
N THR A 9 -17.41 6.13 1.55
CA THR A 9 -16.20 6.91 1.82
C THR A 9 -15.24 6.07 2.67
N PRO A 10 -13.95 6.00 2.30
CA PRO A 10 -12.95 5.34 3.14
C PRO A 10 -12.72 6.16 4.41
N ILE A 11 -12.96 5.54 5.56
CA ILE A 11 -12.52 6.00 6.88
C ILE A 11 -11.49 4.95 7.32
N GLY A 12 -10.22 5.36 7.28
CA GLY A 12 -9.06 4.47 7.26
C GLY A 12 -8.56 4.04 8.63
N HIS A 13 -7.95 2.86 8.70
CA HIS A 13 -7.03 2.44 9.74
C HIS A 13 -5.84 1.71 9.09
N ASN A 14 -4.60 2.09 9.41
CA ASN A 14 -3.43 1.31 9.01
C ASN A 14 -3.16 0.26 10.08
N ASP A 15 -2.89 -0.97 9.65
CA ASP A 15 -2.51 -2.08 10.51
C ASP A 15 -1.43 -2.90 9.78
N ALA A 16 -0.89 -3.94 10.41
CA ALA A 16 0.02 -4.85 9.76
C ALA A 16 -0.23 -6.30 10.18
N ILE A 17 -0.01 -7.21 9.23
CA ILE A 17 -0.13 -8.67 9.43
C ILE A 17 0.80 -9.23 10.53
N THR A 18 1.77 -8.43 10.98
CA THR A 18 2.70 -8.74 12.08
C THR A 18 2.33 -8.10 13.41
N TRP A 19 1.41 -7.14 13.43
CA TRP A 19 1.02 -6.44 14.65
C TRP A 19 0.12 -7.31 15.54
N PRO A 20 0.10 -7.09 16.87
CA PRO A 20 -0.57 -7.97 17.83
C PRO A 20 -2.03 -8.32 17.49
N GLU A 21 -2.73 -7.40 16.83
CA GLU A 21 -4.15 -7.45 16.51
C GLU A 21 -4.44 -8.43 15.35
N LEU A 22 -3.58 -8.47 14.34
CA LEU A 22 -3.75 -9.35 13.16
C LEU A 22 -2.80 -10.58 13.16
N ALA A 23 -1.66 -10.50 13.84
CA ALA A 23 -0.67 -11.58 13.90
C ALA A 23 -1.23 -12.95 14.35
N PRO A 24 -2.21 -13.05 15.27
CA PRO A 24 -2.81 -14.32 15.66
C PRO A 24 -3.55 -15.04 14.53
N LEU A 25 -3.93 -14.37 13.44
CA LEU A 25 -4.53 -15.04 12.28
C LEU A 25 -3.52 -15.95 11.56
N PHE A 26 -2.22 -15.66 11.65
CA PHE A 26 -1.21 -16.50 11.02
C PHE A 26 -1.21 -17.90 11.62
N ARG A 27 -1.35 -18.90 10.74
CA ARG A 27 -1.58 -20.30 11.12
C ARG A 27 -2.83 -20.52 11.98
N ARG A 28 -3.81 -19.62 11.90
CA ARG A 28 -5.10 -19.71 12.61
C ARG A 28 -4.93 -19.89 14.12
N ARG A 29 -3.94 -19.20 14.71
CA ARG A 29 -3.65 -19.31 16.15
C ARG A 29 -4.84 -18.80 16.98
N ASP A 30 -5.42 -17.67 16.58
CA ASP A 30 -6.64 -17.14 17.20
C ASP A 30 -7.43 -16.28 16.18
N ILE A 31 -8.31 -16.94 15.42
CA ILE A 31 -9.19 -16.27 14.44
C ILE A 31 -10.18 -15.35 15.17
N ALA A 32 -10.68 -15.77 16.33
CA ALA A 32 -11.69 -15.03 17.07
C ALA A 32 -11.16 -13.71 17.62
N ALA A 33 -9.89 -13.65 18.04
CA ALA A 33 -9.25 -12.39 18.43
C ALA A 33 -9.18 -11.40 17.27
N VAL A 34 -8.80 -11.86 16.08
CA VAL A 34 -8.73 -11.02 14.89
C VAL A 34 -10.13 -10.53 14.49
N GLU A 35 -11.13 -11.41 14.52
CA GLU A 35 -12.51 -11.01 14.26
C GLU A 35 -13.00 -9.95 15.24
N ARG A 36 -12.71 -10.10 16.56
CA ARG A 36 -13.08 -9.09 17.57
C ARG A 36 -12.45 -7.73 17.29
N HIS A 37 -11.18 -7.70 16.86
CA HIS A 37 -10.51 -6.44 16.47
C HIS A 37 -11.18 -5.80 15.26
N LEU A 38 -11.47 -6.58 14.22
CA LEU A 38 -12.13 -6.07 13.01
C LEU A 38 -13.54 -5.53 13.32
N VAL A 39 -14.31 -6.23 14.16
CA VAL A 39 -15.61 -5.75 14.66
C VAL A 39 -15.45 -4.47 15.45
N TRP A 40 -14.44 -4.39 16.33
CA TRP A 40 -14.16 -3.18 17.09
C TRP A 40 -13.86 -1.99 16.17
N LEU A 41 -13.02 -2.16 15.15
CA LEU A 41 -12.74 -1.10 14.16
C LEU A 41 -14.02 -0.59 13.49
N ARG A 42 -14.86 -1.52 12.99
CA ARG A 42 -16.14 -1.19 12.36
C ARG A 42 -17.07 -0.43 13.31
N ASP A 43 -17.19 -0.90 14.54
CA ASP A 43 -18.06 -0.29 15.55
C ASP A 43 -17.58 1.12 15.96
N HIS A 44 -16.32 1.46 15.65
CA HIS A 44 -15.73 2.80 15.81
C HIS A 44 -15.68 3.60 14.50
N GLY A 45 -16.43 3.19 13.48
CA GLY A 45 -16.63 3.95 12.24
C GLY A 45 -15.57 3.75 11.17
N VAL A 46 -14.61 2.84 11.36
CA VAL A 46 -13.67 2.46 10.30
C VAL A 46 -14.44 1.73 9.21
N THR A 47 -14.21 2.11 7.95
CA THR A 47 -14.82 1.46 6.78
C THR A 47 -13.79 0.78 5.90
N CYS A 48 -12.51 1.17 6.02
CA CYS A 48 -11.42 0.67 5.20
C CYS A 48 -10.18 0.45 6.07
N ILE A 49 -9.56 -0.73 5.99
CA ILE A 49 -8.25 -1.00 6.57
C ILE A 49 -7.20 -0.94 5.46
N ARG A 50 -6.03 -0.36 5.72
CA ARG A 50 -4.89 -0.39 4.79
C ARG A 50 -3.88 -1.42 5.28
N LEU A 51 -3.48 -2.32 4.40
CA LEU A 51 -2.56 -3.41 4.72
C LEU A 51 -1.56 -3.64 3.60
N MET A 52 -0.36 -4.10 3.97
CA MET A 52 0.61 -4.64 3.03
C MET A 52 0.47 -6.17 2.95
N LEU A 53 0.48 -6.74 1.74
CA LEU A 53 0.41 -8.20 1.47
C LEU A 53 1.51 -8.99 2.18
N GLU A 54 2.65 -8.34 2.40
CA GLU A 54 3.77 -8.85 3.16
C GLU A 54 4.29 -7.78 4.11
N TYR A 55 5.05 -8.23 5.12
CA TYR A 55 5.74 -7.33 6.03
C TYR A 55 7.20 -7.75 6.12
N CYS A 56 8.08 -6.88 5.66
CA CYS A 56 9.48 -7.19 5.42
C CYS A 56 10.35 -6.99 6.66
N HIS A 57 9.76 -6.62 7.81
CA HIS A 57 10.46 -6.47 9.09
C HIS A 57 11.21 -7.76 9.51
N GLY A 58 10.80 -8.94 9.06
CA GLY A 58 11.53 -10.20 9.21
C GLY A 58 11.19 -11.20 8.11
N GLU A 59 11.85 -12.36 8.08
CA GLU A 59 11.75 -13.31 6.96
C GLU A 59 10.57 -14.28 7.04
N HIS A 60 9.70 -14.10 8.03
CA HIS A 60 8.60 -15.03 8.34
C HIS A 60 7.25 -14.62 7.76
N ARG A 61 7.17 -13.47 7.08
CA ARG A 61 5.93 -12.88 6.55
C ARG A 61 6.03 -12.38 5.10
N TYR A 62 7.00 -12.90 4.34
CA TYR A 62 7.02 -12.73 2.89
C TYR A 62 5.86 -13.50 2.26
N LEU A 63 5.21 -12.87 1.28
CA LEU A 63 4.17 -13.54 0.50
C LEU A 63 4.77 -14.65 -0.37
N GLU A 64 6.01 -14.46 -0.85
CA GLU A 64 6.74 -15.37 -1.72
C GLU A 64 8.10 -15.74 -1.12
N ARG A 65 8.52 -17.00 -1.23
CA ARG A 65 9.88 -17.43 -0.87
C ARG A 65 10.24 -18.77 -1.54
N PRO A 66 11.09 -18.81 -2.59
CA PRO A 66 11.68 -17.69 -3.32
C PRO A 66 10.63 -16.90 -4.15
N ALA A 67 11.07 -15.86 -4.86
CA ALA A 67 10.22 -15.11 -5.80
C ALA A 67 9.49 -16.06 -6.77
N GLY A 68 8.20 -15.81 -7.01
CA GLY A 68 7.33 -16.67 -7.83
C GLY A 68 6.81 -17.92 -7.12
N ARG A 69 7.20 -18.19 -5.87
CA ARG A 69 6.67 -19.30 -5.06
C ARG A 69 5.97 -18.80 -3.81
N PHE A 70 4.64 -18.75 -3.86
CA PHE A 70 3.80 -18.29 -2.76
C PHE A 70 3.89 -19.19 -1.52
N VAL A 71 4.01 -18.56 -0.35
CA VAL A 71 4.13 -19.27 0.94
C VAL A 71 2.74 -19.73 1.40
N PRO A 72 2.45 -21.04 1.52
CA PRO A 72 1.09 -21.52 1.77
C PRO A 72 0.44 -20.99 3.06
N ASN A 73 1.23 -20.73 4.10
CA ASN A 73 0.72 -20.16 5.34
C ASN A 73 0.35 -18.67 5.21
N MET A 74 1.01 -17.93 4.32
CA MET A 74 0.65 -16.54 4.01
C MET A 74 -0.57 -16.48 3.10
N VAL A 75 -0.66 -17.35 2.11
CA VAL A 75 -1.85 -17.47 1.26
C VAL A 75 -3.09 -17.75 2.12
N ARG A 76 -3.00 -18.74 3.03
CA ARG A 76 -4.11 -19.06 3.95
C ARG A 76 -4.46 -17.91 4.89
N PHE A 77 -3.47 -17.17 5.38
CA PHE A 77 -3.72 -15.99 6.20
C PHE A 77 -4.62 -14.99 5.44
N TRP A 78 -4.30 -14.69 4.19
CA TRP A 78 -5.07 -13.76 3.38
C TRP A 78 -6.44 -14.31 3.00
N ASP A 79 -6.54 -15.60 2.69
CA ASP A 79 -7.85 -16.25 2.49
C ASP A 79 -8.76 -16.08 3.70
N ASP A 80 -8.24 -16.37 4.90
CA ASP A 80 -9.00 -16.24 6.13
C ASP A 80 -9.33 -14.77 6.42
N LEU A 81 -8.42 -13.84 6.13
CA LEU A 81 -8.63 -12.41 6.38
C LEU A 81 -9.71 -11.83 5.46
N PHE A 82 -9.71 -12.16 4.16
CA PHE A 82 -10.76 -11.72 3.24
C PHE A 82 -12.14 -12.23 3.67
N VAL A 83 -12.24 -13.48 4.12
CA VAL A 83 -13.50 -14.01 4.70
C VAL A 83 -13.94 -13.21 5.92
N LEU A 84 -13.01 -12.86 6.81
CA LEU A 84 -13.33 -12.04 7.99
C LEU A 84 -13.76 -10.62 7.61
N LEU A 85 -13.07 -9.98 6.67
CA LEU A 85 -13.40 -8.64 6.19
C LEU A 85 -14.80 -8.61 5.58
N GLU A 86 -15.13 -9.58 4.71
CA GLU A 86 -16.48 -9.73 4.16
C GLU A 86 -17.54 -9.92 5.24
N LYS A 87 -17.28 -10.82 6.20
CA LYS A 87 -18.18 -11.10 7.32
C LYS A 87 -18.46 -9.86 8.18
N VAL A 88 -17.42 -9.06 8.45
CA VAL A 88 -17.53 -7.86 9.29
C VAL A 88 -18.12 -6.70 8.51
N GLY A 89 -17.93 -6.65 7.19
CA GLY A 89 -18.31 -5.54 6.32
C GLY A 89 -17.24 -4.45 6.22
N LEU A 90 -15.96 -4.80 6.43
CA LEU A 90 -14.83 -3.89 6.24
C LEU A 90 -14.23 -4.07 4.85
N ARG A 91 -13.75 -2.97 4.26
CA ARG A 91 -12.97 -3.03 3.02
C ARG A 91 -11.48 -2.92 3.27
N VAL A 92 -10.64 -3.31 2.31
CA VAL A 92 -9.18 -3.23 2.37
C VAL A 92 -8.59 -2.46 1.18
N LEU A 93 -7.73 -1.48 1.48
CA LEU A 93 -6.73 -0.96 0.54
C LEU A 93 -5.48 -1.84 0.65
N LEU A 94 -5.14 -2.56 -0.42
CA LEU A 94 -4.13 -3.61 -0.35
C LEU A 94 -2.88 -3.25 -1.16
N THR A 95 -1.74 -3.21 -0.47
CA THR A 95 -0.44 -2.83 -1.04
C THR A 95 0.47 -4.06 -1.18
N PRO A 96 1.08 -4.34 -2.35
CA PRO A 96 1.83 -5.58 -2.55
C PRO A 96 3.21 -5.63 -1.89
N PHE A 97 3.74 -4.48 -1.45
CA PHE A 97 5.10 -4.37 -0.90
C PHE A 97 5.16 -3.44 0.31
N ASP A 98 5.95 -3.86 1.29
CA ASP A 98 6.47 -3.02 2.38
C ASP A 98 7.82 -2.43 1.91
N THR A 99 7.78 -1.29 1.21
CA THR A 99 8.96 -0.73 0.54
C THR A 99 10.02 -0.22 1.51
N PHE A 100 9.62 0.23 2.70
CA PHE A 100 10.53 0.69 3.74
C PHE A 100 11.42 -0.46 4.25
N PHE A 101 10.83 -1.54 4.79
CA PHE A 101 11.65 -2.66 5.27
C PHE A 101 12.25 -3.46 4.12
N MET A 102 11.62 -3.52 2.94
CA MET A 102 12.23 -4.08 1.74
C MET A 102 13.51 -3.34 1.36
N TRP A 103 13.56 -2.01 1.54
CA TRP A 103 14.75 -1.21 1.30
C TRP A 103 15.84 -1.55 2.31
N ILE A 104 15.54 -1.45 3.61
CA ILE A 104 16.50 -1.67 4.69
C ILE A 104 17.04 -3.10 4.70
N ARG A 105 16.17 -4.10 4.48
CA ARG A 105 16.50 -5.53 4.54
C ARG A 105 16.65 -6.18 3.17
N TRP A 106 16.98 -5.40 2.14
CA TRP A 106 17.05 -5.87 0.75
C TRP A 106 17.83 -7.18 0.56
N ARG A 107 18.97 -7.35 1.26
CA ARG A 107 19.79 -8.57 1.18
C ARG A 107 19.05 -9.86 1.52
N HIS A 108 17.95 -9.79 2.27
CA HIS A 108 17.12 -10.94 2.65
C HIS A 108 15.86 -11.08 1.80
N HIS A 109 15.51 -10.06 1.03
CA HIS A 109 14.26 -10.01 0.30
C HIS A 109 14.26 -11.03 -0.85
N PRO A 110 13.16 -11.77 -1.10
CA PRO A 110 13.06 -12.75 -2.17
C PRO A 110 13.38 -12.19 -3.56
N TYR A 111 13.16 -10.89 -3.78
CA TYR A 111 13.42 -10.26 -5.09
C TYR A 111 14.89 -9.92 -5.33
N ALA A 112 15.76 -10.02 -4.32
CA ALA A 112 17.18 -9.79 -4.51
C ALA A 112 17.81 -10.92 -5.30
N ARG A 113 18.66 -10.59 -6.29
CA ARG A 113 19.36 -11.57 -7.13
C ARG A 113 20.23 -12.53 -6.33
N ALA A 114 20.80 -12.07 -5.22
CA ALA A 114 21.53 -12.92 -4.27
C ALA A 114 20.67 -14.05 -3.67
N ASN A 115 19.35 -13.89 -3.65
CA ASN A 115 18.37 -14.87 -3.18
C ASN A 115 17.64 -15.59 -4.33
N GLY A 116 18.13 -15.45 -5.57
CA GLY A 116 17.51 -16.02 -6.77
C GLY A 116 16.38 -15.17 -7.36
N GLY A 117 16.18 -13.93 -6.88
CA GLY A 117 15.19 -12.99 -7.40
C GLY A 117 15.64 -12.22 -8.65
N PRO A 118 14.76 -11.40 -9.23
CA PRO A 118 15.00 -10.74 -10.52
C PRO A 118 15.93 -9.53 -10.45
N CYS A 119 16.10 -8.91 -9.27
CA CYS A 119 16.67 -7.56 -9.19
C CYS A 119 18.07 -7.56 -8.57
N THR A 120 19.03 -6.92 -9.25
CA THR A 120 20.41 -6.79 -8.75
C THR A 120 20.52 -5.79 -7.60
N ALA A 121 19.77 -4.69 -7.67
CA ALA A 121 19.87 -3.60 -6.70
C ALA A 121 18.53 -2.92 -6.45
N ARG A 122 18.27 -2.56 -5.19
CA ARG A 122 17.07 -1.82 -4.79
C ARG A 122 16.83 -0.50 -5.51
N ARG A 123 17.90 0.08 -6.06
CA ARG A 123 17.85 1.29 -6.90
C ARG A 123 17.26 1.09 -8.30
N THR A 124 16.92 -0.14 -8.66
CA THR A 124 16.41 -0.50 -9.99
C THR A 124 15.06 -1.18 -9.95
N TRP A 125 14.36 -1.16 -8.81
CA TRP A 125 13.04 -1.80 -8.68
C TRP A 125 12.05 -1.29 -9.72
N LEU A 126 12.02 0.04 -9.95
CA LEU A 126 11.09 0.64 -10.90
C LEU A 126 11.50 0.42 -12.36
N THR A 127 12.76 0.14 -12.67
CA THR A 127 13.27 0.11 -14.05
C THR A 127 13.67 -1.28 -14.54
N CYS A 128 13.90 -2.23 -13.64
CA CYS A 128 14.29 -3.60 -13.98
C CYS A 128 13.10 -4.37 -14.62
N PRO A 129 13.19 -4.79 -15.89
CA PRO A 129 12.09 -5.48 -16.57
C PRO A 129 11.67 -6.78 -15.88
N ASP A 130 12.64 -7.56 -15.39
CA ASP A 130 12.37 -8.81 -14.68
C ASP A 130 11.67 -8.56 -13.34
N THR A 131 11.96 -7.44 -12.68
CA THR A 131 11.26 -7.05 -11.44
C THR A 131 9.82 -6.67 -11.74
N ARG A 132 9.57 -5.90 -12.80
CA ARG A 132 8.21 -5.57 -13.23
C ARG A 132 7.42 -6.81 -13.63
N ALA A 133 8.04 -7.75 -14.34
CA ALA A 133 7.42 -9.03 -14.66
C ALA A 133 7.05 -9.83 -13.41
N ALA A 134 7.93 -9.89 -12.41
CA ALA A 134 7.63 -10.54 -11.12
C ALA A 134 6.50 -9.83 -10.35
N ILE A 135 6.47 -8.50 -10.34
CA ILE A 135 5.37 -7.70 -9.75
C ILE A 135 4.03 -8.05 -10.42
N LYS A 136 4.00 -8.13 -11.74
CA LYS A 136 2.79 -8.52 -12.50
C LYS A 136 2.33 -9.92 -12.11
N GLN A 137 3.23 -10.91 -12.00
CA GLN A 137 2.86 -12.27 -11.57
C GLN A 137 2.33 -12.31 -10.12
N ARG A 138 2.94 -11.53 -9.22
CA ARG A 138 2.44 -11.36 -7.84
C ARG A 138 1.02 -10.79 -7.81
N LEU A 139 0.80 -9.71 -8.55
CA LEU A 139 -0.50 -9.06 -8.64
C LEU A 139 -1.52 -9.97 -9.34
N ALA A 140 -1.14 -10.73 -10.37
CA ALA A 140 -1.97 -11.74 -11.02
C ALA A 140 -2.51 -12.73 -9.98
N PHE A 141 -1.63 -13.28 -9.15
CA PHE A 141 -1.99 -14.25 -8.12
C PHE A 141 -2.96 -13.64 -7.08
N ALA A 142 -2.60 -12.47 -6.54
CA ALA A 142 -3.42 -11.80 -5.53
C ALA A 142 -4.79 -11.41 -6.09
N SER A 143 -4.80 -10.88 -7.32
CA SER A 143 -5.99 -10.45 -8.03
C SER A 143 -6.89 -11.61 -8.40
N ASP A 144 -6.37 -12.70 -8.97
CA ASP A 144 -7.14 -13.90 -9.30
C ASP A 144 -7.80 -14.52 -8.06
N ARG A 145 -7.16 -14.42 -6.90
CA ARG A 145 -7.62 -15.05 -5.67
C ARG A 145 -8.56 -14.18 -4.84
N TRP A 146 -8.28 -12.90 -4.73
CA TRP A 146 -8.99 -11.99 -3.82
C TRP A 146 -9.63 -10.79 -4.51
N GLY A 147 -9.28 -10.52 -5.78
CA GLY A 147 -9.80 -9.37 -6.54
C GLY A 147 -11.27 -9.44 -6.92
N GLY A 148 -11.94 -10.58 -6.70
CA GLY A 148 -13.41 -10.69 -6.79
C GLY A 148 -14.14 -10.46 -5.47
N SER A 149 -13.42 -10.28 -4.37
CA SER A 149 -14.03 -10.06 -3.06
C SER A 149 -14.61 -8.65 -2.94
N PRO A 150 -15.85 -8.47 -2.46
CA PRO A 150 -16.40 -7.15 -2.18
C PRO A 150 -15.68 -6.44 -1.01
N ALA A 151 -14.84 -7.16 -0.25
CA ALA A 151 -13.97 -6.57 0.74
C ALA A 151 -12.76 -5.85 0.12
N LEU A 152 -12.36 -6.11 -1.13
CA LEU A 152 -11.31 -5.33 -1.76
C LEU A 152 -11.85 -3.94 -2.13
N PHE A 153 -11.28 -2.88 -1.55
CA PHE A 153 -11.58 -1.50 -1.98
C PHE A 153 -10.75 -1.13 -3.21
N ALA A 154 -9.43 -1.30 -3.13
CA ALA A 154 -8.51 -0.92 -4.19
C ALA A 154 -7.13 -1.58 -4.02
N TRP A 155 -6.35 -1.57 -5.09
CA TRP A 155 -4.93 -1.88 -5.09
C TRP A 155 -4.12 -0.59 -4.95
N ASP A 156 -3.30 -0.50 -3.90
CA ASP A 156 -2.20 0.47 -3.84
C ASP A 156 -0.98 -0.24 -4.44
N ILE A 157 -0.78 -0.17 -5.75
CA ILE A 157 0.12 -1.08 -6.47
C ILE A 157 1.60 -0.93 -6.06
N TRP A 158 1.94 0.14 -5.34
CA TRP A 158 3.27 0.37 -4.78
C TRP A 158 3.24 1.32 -3.58
N ASN A 159 3.74 0.88 -2.41
CA ASN A 159 3.87 1.72 -1.23
C ASN A 159 4.93 2.81 -1.45
N GLU A 160 4.57 4.07 -1.22
CA GLU A 160 5.47 5.22 -1.16
C GLU A 160 6.49 5.22 -2.29
N ILE A 161 6.01 5.41 -3.52
CA ILE A 161 6.89 5.45 -4.67
C ILE A 161 7.91 6.59 -4.50
N HIS A 162 9.18 6.26 -4.72
CA HIS A 162 10.31 7.10 -4.36
C HIS A 162 11.35 7.08 -5.50
N PRO A 163 11.97 8.21 -5.87
CA PRO A 163 12.94 8.27 -6.98
C PRO A 163 14.14 7.34 -6.80
N ALA A 164 14.59 7.16 -5.55
CA ALA A 164 15.64 6.20 -5.22
C ALA A 164 15.34 4.75 -5.67
N HIS A 165 14.08 4.35 -5.86
CA HIS A 165 13.72 3.04 -6.39
C HIS A 165 13.99 2.89 -7.90
N GLY A 166 14.21 4.00 -8.60
CA GLY A 166 14.52 4.08 -10.03
C GLY A 166 15.83 4.82 -10.34
N GLY A 167 16.78 4.82 -9.41
CA GLY A 167 18.11 5.40 -9.64
C GLY A 167 18.20 6.89 -9.35
N ASP A 168 17.40 7.39 -8.41
CA ASP A 168 17.22 8.81 -8.06
C ASP A 168 16.59 9.66 -9.18
N ASP A 169 15.97 9.01 -10.17
CA ASP A 169 15.27 9.69 -11.26
C ASP A 169 13.73 9.63 -11.03
N PRO A 170 13.08 10.75 -10.67
CA PRO A 170 11.63 10.79 -10.50
C PRO A 170 10.85 10.50 -11.80
N ALA A 171 11.47 10.69 -12.97
CA ALA A 171 10.83 10.41 -14.25
C ALA A 171 10.55 8.91 -14.48
N THR A 172 11.14 8.03 -13.65
CA THR A 172 10.90 6.59 -13.72
C THR A 172 9.55 6.16 -13.13
N ALA A 173 8.90 7.02 -12.33
CA ALA A 173 7.63 6.70 -11.68
C ALA A 173 6.48 6.51 -12.69
N ALA A 174 6.25 7.47 -13.59
CA ALA A 174 5.13 7.40 -14.54
C ALA A 174 5.22 6.18 -15.49
N PRO A 175 6.38 5.85 -16.12
CA PRO A 175 6.51 4.64 -16.92
C PRO A 175 6.36 3.33 -16.14
N PHE A 176 6.68 3.32 -14.84
CA PHE A 176 6.41 2.17 -13.98
C PHE A 176 4.91 2.03 -13.72
N ILE A 177 4.24 3.13 -13.37
CA ILE A 177 2.80 3.15 -13.10
C ILE A 177 2.01 2.74 -14.34
N ALA A 178 2.31 3.32 -15.50
CA ALA A 178 1.65 2.97 -16.76
C ALA A 178 1.75 1.47 -17.08
N ASP A 179 2.93 0.88 -16.85
CA ASP A 179 3.18 -0.53 -17.13
C ASP A 179 2.46 -1.47 -16.16
N ILE A 180 2.54 -1.22 -14.85
CA ILE A 180 1.94 -2.11 -13.85
C ILE A 180 0.42 -1.92 -13.78
N ALA A 181 -0.06 -0.67 -13.72
CA ALA A 181 -1.49 -0.39 -13.59
C ALA A 181 -2.28 -0.76 -14.86
N GLY A 182 -1.71 -0.45 -16.03
CA GLY A 182 -2.29 -0.83 -17.32
C GLY A 182 -2.42 -2.35 -17.43
N TRP A 183 -1.33 -3.07 -17.17
CA TRP A 183 -1.32 -4.53 -17.21
C TRP A 183 -2.32 -5.15 -16.22
N LEU A 184 -2.37 -4.67 -14.97
CA LEU A 184 -3.30 -5.22 -13.97
C LEU A 184 -4.75 -4.98 -14.37
N ARG A 185 -5.07 -3.78 -14.89
CA ARG A 185 -6.41 -3.46 -15.37
C ARG A 185 -6.84 -4.41 -16.48
N ASP A 186 -5.98 -4.62 -17.48
CA ASP A 186 -6.26 -5.54 -18.58
C ASP A 186 -6.45 -6.98 -18.07
N HIS A 187 -5.56 -7.46 -17.19
CA HIS A 187 -5.66 -8.78 -16.58
C HIS A 187 -6.99 -8.97 -15.83
N GLU A 188 -7.42 -7.98 -15.05
CA GLU A 188 -8.69 -8.08 -14.31
C GLU A 188 -9.91 -8.05 -15.24
N ILE A 189 -9.92 -7.18 -16.26
CA ILE A 189 -10.99 -7.12 -17.26
C ILE A 189 -11.10 -8.44 -18.03
N GLU A 190 -9.98 -9.01 -18.46
CA GLU A 190 -9.97 -10.31 -19.15
C GLU A 190 -10.51 -11.45 -18.27
N ARG A 191 -10.22 -11.43 -16.95
CA ARG A 191 -10.59 -12.49 -16.01
C ARG A 191 -11.99 -12.36 -15.45
N ARG A 192 -12.48 -11.13 -15.24
CA ARG A 192 -13.73 -10.85 -14.51
C ARG A 192 -14.68 -9.88 -15.20
N GLY A 193 -14.29 -9.24 -16.31
CA GLY A 193 -15.10 -8.28 -17.05
C GLY A 193 -15.08 -6.85 -16.48
N TYR A 194 -14.35 -6.62 -15.38
CA TYR A 194 -14.12 -5.30 -14.77
C TYR A 194 -12.76 -5.28 -14.08
N ALA A 195 -12.26 -4.07 -13.77
CA ALA A 195 -11.05 -3.88 -12.97
C ALA A 195 -11.38 -3.20 -11.64
N ASN A 196 -10.65 -3.59 -10.60
CA ASN A 196 -10.67 -2.93 -9.31
C ASN A 196 -9.98 -1.56 -9.40
N LEU A 197 -10.30 -0.68 -8.44
CA LEU A 197 -9.66 0.63 -8.32
C LEU A 197 -8.17 0.47 -8.03
N GLN A 198 -7.35 1.36 -8.58
CA GLN A 198 -5.90 1.35 -8.44
C GLN A 198 -5.35 2.73 -8.07
N THR A 199 -4.34 2.74 -7.21
CA THR A 199 -3.56 3.92 -6.82
C THR A 199 -2.08 3.56 -6.64
N VAL A 200 -1.24 4.57 -6.44
CA VAL A 200 0.08 4.44 -5.79
C VAL A 200 0.16 5.48 -4.70
N SER A 201 0.77 5.14 -3.57
CA SER A 201 1.02 6.13 -2.50
C SER A 201 2.37 6.82 -2.65
N VAL A 202 2.50 8.00 -2.02
CA VAL A 202 3.74 8.77 -1.93
C VAL A 202 3.94 9.26 -0.50
N PHE A 203 5.19 9.21 -0.02
CA PHE A 203 5.58 9.89 1.22
C PHE A 203 5.56 11.40 0.96
N GLY A 204 4.60 12.13 1.53
CA GLY A 204 4.32 13.53 1.21
C GLY A 204 5.54 14.46 1.16
N PRO A 205 6.50 14.36 2.09
CA PRO A 205 7.73 15.17 2.05
C PRO A 205 8.56 15.03 0.76
N GLU A 206 8.50 13.90 0.05
CA GLU A 206 9.22 13.73 -1.22
C GLU A 206 8.73 14.68 -2.31
N LEU A 207 7.48 15.14 -2.24
CA LEU A 207 6.94 16.09 -3.21
C LEU A 207 7.62 17.47 -3.15
N ILE A 208 8.28 17.80 -2.04
CA ILE A 208 9.05 19.04 -1.88
C ILE A 208 10.35 18.95 -2.68
N ASN A 209 11.04 17.82 -2.58
CA ASN A 209 12.33 17.59 -3.24
C ASN A 209 12.15 17.20 -4.72
N HIS A 210 11.04 16.55 -5.04
CA HIS A 210 10.74 15.98 -6.34
C HIS A 210 9.34 16.37 -6.81
N PRO A 211 9.08 17.67 -7.10
CA PRO A 211 7.75 18.15 -7.48
C PRO A 211 7.21 17.51 -8.76
N SER A 212 8.09 16.99 -9.64
CA SER A 212 7.68 16.25 -10.84
C SER A 212 6.92 14.94 -10.53
N LEU A 213 7.03 14.39 -9.32
CA LEU A 213 6.23 13.24 -8.90
C LEU A 213 4.74 13.58 -8.83
N VAL A 214 4.37 14.85 -8.64
CA VAL A 214 2.96 15.26 -8.58
C VAL A 214 2.18 14.77 -9.79
N GLU A 215 2.75 14.89 -11.00
CA GLU A 215 2.11 14.38 -12.22
C GLU A 215 1.89 12.86 -12.18
N ALA A 216 2.90 12.11 -11.71
CA ALA A 216 2.85 10.65 -11.64
C ALA A 216 1.85 10.13 -10.59
N ILE A 217 1.63 10.85 -9.50
CA ILE A 217 0.77 10.39 -8.40
C ILE A 217 -0.64 10.97 -8.49
N PHE A 218 -0.75 12.29 -8.68
CA PHE A 218 -2.03 13.00 -8.60
C PHE A 218 -2.77 13.02 -9.94
N ARG A 219 -2.05 12.99 -11.07
CA ARG A 219 -2.63 13.24 -12.40
C ARG A 219 -2.46 12.09 -13.41
N HIS A 220 -1.73 11.03 -13.05
CA HIS A 220 -1.48 9.92 -13.97
C HIS A 220 -2.78 9.25 -14.42
N PRO A 221 -3.06 9.10 -15.73
CA PRO A 221 -4.37 8.68 -16.23
C PRO A 221 -4.73 7.23 -15.88
N ALA A 222 -3.74 6.38 -15.59
CA ALA A 222 -3.98 4.99 -15.22
C ALA A 222 -4.48 4.77 -13.77
N LEU A 223 -4.48 5.80 -12.92
CA LEU A 223 -4.86 5.70 -11.50
C LEU A 223 -6.26 6.28 -11.27
N ASP A 224 -7.02 5.66 -10.37
CA ASP A 224 -8.42 6.01 -10.14
C ASP A 224 -8.58 7.08 -9.04
N PHE A 225 -7.62 7.16 -8.12
CA PHE A 225 -7.54 8.22 -7.10
C PHE A 225 -6.09 8.51 -6.71
N ALA A 226 -5.85 9.75 -6.26
CA ALA A 226 -4.55 10.17 -5.76
C ALA A 226 -4.40 9.72 -4.30
N ASN A 227 -3.24 9.13 -3.95
CA ASN A 227 -2.95 8.70 -2.60
C ASN A 227 -1.66 9.33 -2.09
N THR A 228 -1.72 9.97 -0.92
CA THR A 228 -0.58 10.64 -0.29
C THR A 228 -0.51 10.27 1.18
N HIS A 229 0.69 10.25 1.74
CA HIS A 229 0.90 10.12 3.17
C HIS A 229 1.29 11.47 3.74
N LEU A 230 0.56 11.97 4.74
CA LEU A 230 0.77 13.31 5.29
C LEU A 230 1.72 13.26 6.48
N TYR A 231 2.95 13.72 6.24
CA TYR A 231 3.98 13.87 7.27
C TYR A 231 4.65 15.25 7.16
N GLU A 232 4.95 15.84 8.30
CA GLU A 232 5.75 17.07 8.39
C GLU A 232 6.51 17.09 9.71
N LYS A 233 7.82 17.29 9.60
CA LYS A 233 8.75 17.23 10.72
C LYS A 233 8.44 18.27 11.79
N GLY A 234 8.32 17.83 13.04
CA GLY A 234 7.99 18.67 14.19
C GLY A 234 6.53 19.11 14.25
N SER A 235 5.67 18.54 13.39
CA SER A 235 4.23 18.79 13.37
C SER A 235 3.46 17.47 13.47
N ILE A 236 3.17 16.80 12.35
CA ILE A 236 2.37 15.57 12.34
C ILE A 236 3.15 14.41 12.99
N ASP A 237 4.45 14.32 12.72
CA ASP A 237 5.29 13.20 13.16
C ASP A 237 5.66 13.25 14.66
N ALA A 238 5.64 14.44 15.26
CA ALA A 238 5.99 14.73 16.65
C ALA A 238 5.21 15.94 17.19
N PRO A 239 3.86 15.84 17.33
CA PRO A 239 3.02 16.96 17.70
C PRO A 239 3.28 17.40 19.14
N ARG A 240 3.32 18.72 19.36
CA ARG A 240 3.46 19.35 20.69
C ARG A 240 2.14 19.91 21.23
N ASP A 241 1.16 20.05 20.36
CA ASP A 241 -0.19 20.52 20.64
C ASP A 241 -1.16 19.89 19.61
N THR A 242 -2.45 20.17 19.73
CA THR A 242 -3.49 19.61 18.84
C THR A 242 -3.84 20.50 17.66
N VAL A 243 -3.43 21.76 17.65
CA VAL A 243 -3.85 22.77 16.65
C VAL A 243 -2.87 22.82 15.49
N ALA A 244 -1.57 22.90 15.76
CA ALA A 244 -0.52 22.93 14.75
C ALA A 244 -0.58 21.73 13.78
N PRO A 245 -0.63 20.46 14.25
CA PRO A 245 -0.75 19.33 13.33
C PRO A 245 -2.05 19.35 12.54
N ALA A 246 -3.18 19.79 13.12
CA ALA A 246 -4.45 19.91 12.40
C ALA A 246 -4.38 20.96 11.27
N LEU A 247 -3.73 22.11 11.51
CA LEU A 247 -3.49 23.12 10.49
C LEU A 247 -2.52 22.64 9.41
N THR A 248 -1.48 21.89 9.78
CA THR A 248 -0.56 21.25 8.82
C THR A 248 -1.32 20.26 7.93
N VAL A 249 -2.11 19.35 8.50
CA VAL A 249 -2.94 18.39 7.73
C VAL A 249 -3.88 19.14 6.79
N ALA A 250 -4.59 20.17 7.27
CA ALA A 250 -5.49 20.96 6.44
C ALA A 250 -4.77 21.63 5.25
N ARG A 251 -3.54 22.15 5.45
CA ARG A 251 -2.73 22.74 4.40
C ARG A 251 -2.27 21.70 3.38
N LEU A 252 -1.72 20.58 3.84
CA LEU A 252 -1.21 19.52 2.96
C LEU A 252 -2.35 18.88 2.17
N MET A 253 -3.50 18.64 2.80
CA MET A 253 -4.68 18.09 2.14
C MET A 253 -5.22 19.08 1.09
N ARG A 254 -5.26 20.39 1.39
CA ARG A 254 -5.65 21.40 0.40
C ARG A 254 -4.71 21.40 -0.81
N ALA A 255 -3.40 21.28 -0.58
CA ALA A 255 -2.42 21.21 -1.66
C ALA A 255 -2.67 19.97 -2.52
N ALA A 256 -2.82 18.81 -1.90
CA ALA A 256 -3.11 17.54 -2.58
C ALA A 256 -4.42 17.58 -3.41
N VAL A 257 -5.49 18.16 -2.89
CA VAL A 257 -6.76 18.39 -3.64
C VAL A 257 -6.55 19.36 -4.81
N THR A 258 -5.77 20.43 -4.60
CA THR A 258 -5.44 21.38 -5.67
C THR A 258 -4.64 20.70 -6.77
N GLU A 259 -3.68 19.84 -6.42
CA GLU A 259 -2.87 19.12 -7.39
C GLU A 259 -3.69 18.08 -8.18
N ALA A 260 -4.55 17.31 -7.51
CA ALA A 260 -5.43 16.33 -8.17
C ALA A 260 -6.47 16.99 -9.11
N GLY A 261 -6.83 18.25 -8.87
CA GLY A 261 -7.86 18.95 -9.61
C GLY A 261 -9.26 18.40 -9.35
N THR A 262 -10.20 18.69 -10.23
CA THR A 262 -11.63 18.33 -10.05
C THR A 262 -11.99 16.93 -10.54
N ALA A 263 -11.09 16.29 -11.28
CA ALA A 263 -11.38 15.03 -11.97
C ALA A 263 -11.13 13.78 -11.11
N ARG A 264 -10.47 13.92 -9.95
CA ARG A 264 -9.96 12.77 -9.19
C ARG A 264 -10.12 12.93 -7.68
N PRO A 265 -10.65 11.91 -6.98
CA PRO A 265 -10.64 11.86 -5.53
C PRO A 265 -9.21 11.84 -4.97
N VAL A 266 -9.03 12.44 -3.79
CA VAL A 266 -7.79 12.35 -3.04
C VAL A 266 -8.02 11.60 -1.76
N PHE A 267 -7.15 10.65 -1.46
CA PHE A 267 -7.15 9.88 -0.25
C PHE A 267 -5.82 10.08 0.48
N ASP A 268 -5.89 10.50 1.73
CA ASP A 268 -4.77 10.39 2.64
C ASP A 268 -4.87 9.02 3.32
N SER A 269 -4.00 8.10 2.90
CA SER A 269 -4.01 6.75 3.43
C SER A 269 -3.05 6.54 4.59
N GLU A 270 -2.26 7.54 4.99
CA GLU A 270 -1.34 7.42 6.13
C GLU A 270 -0.95 8.79 6.69
N HIS A 271 -1.28 9.04 7.95
CA HIS A 271 -0.75 10.16 8.72
C HIS A 271 -0.78 9.82 10.21
N GLY A 272 0.09 10.46 10.98
CA GLY A 272 0.05 10.39 12.44
C GLY A 272 1.43 10.51 13.08
N PRO A 273 1.49 10.44 14.43
CA PRO A 273 2.75 10.49 15.14
C PRO A 273 3.58 9.23 14.85
N CYS A 274 4.73 9.40 14.19
CA CYS A 274 5.69 8.31 13.94
C CYS A 274 6.90 8.37 14.88
N GLY A 275 7.20 9.53 15.45
CA GLY A 275 8.46 9.80 16.17
C GLY A 275 8.58 9.15 17.55
N THR A 276 7.49 8.70 18.18
CA THR A 276 7.51 8.09 19.52
C THR A 276 7.31 6.57 19.51
N SER A 277 6.76 5.99 18.45
CA SER A 277 6.41 4.56 18.36
C SER A 277 7.43 3.74 17.56
N PHE A 278 8.13 4.38 16.63
CA PHE A 278 9.22 3.77 15.89
C PHE A 278 10.49 4.55 16.21
N GLY A 279 11.43 3.93 16.92
CA GLY A 279 12.74 4.52 17.22
C GLY A 279 13.43 4.95 15.93
N HIS A 280 13.20 6.20 15.52
CA HIS A 280 13.85 6.87 14.40
C HIS A 280 15.26 7.28 14.84
N GLY A 281 16.13 6.28 15.00
CA GLY A 281 17.55 6.46 14.83
C GLY A 281 17.86 6.55 13.34
N SER A 282 18.02 7.79 12.85
CA SER A 282 18.85 8.15 11.69
C SER A 282 18.81 7.18 10.48
N ALA A 283 17.85 7.35 9.57
CA ALA A 283 17.91 6.71 8.25
C ALA A 283 17.47 7.60 7.07
N HIS A 284 17.31 8.92 7.30
CA HIS A 284 17.11 9.91 6.24
C HIS A 284 18.19 10.99 6.38
N GLN A 285 19.39 10.64 5.94
CA GLN A 285 20.41 11.53 5.40
C GLN A 285 20.94 10.89 4.11
#